data_AF-A0A3B0W9T0-F1
#
_entry.id   AF-A0A3B0W9T0-F1
#
_cell.length_a   1.000
_cell.length_b   1.000
_cell.length_c   1.000
_cell.angle_alpha   90.00
_cell.angle_beta   90.00
_cell.angle_gamma   90.00
#
_symmetry.space_group_name_H-M   'P 1'
#
loop_
_entity.id
_entity.type
_entity.pdbx_description
1 polymer ?
#
loop_
_entity_poly.entity_id
_entity_poly.type
_entity_poly.pdbx_seq_one_letter_code
_entity_poly.pdbx_strand_id
1 'polypeptide(L)'
;MAPSAQSLATIFEDLPEKDQITLFEFAEFLKSRAPEPASKVKDPLGIPRPEEESVVAAIKRLKKNYPMVPQKSMLNETSEFMMQHMMQGKSAHDVINDLEILFEEKFKSVVGNKA
;
A
#
# COMPACT_ATOMS: atom_id res chain seq x y z
N MET A 1 -11.34 0.35 35.80
CA MET A 1 -11.27 1.45 34.82
C MET A 1 -11.09 0.84 33.44
N ALA A 2 -11.73 1.37 32.41
CA ALA A 2 -11.49 0.90 31.04
C ALA A 2 -10.06 1.29 30.60
N PRO A 3 -9.34 0.45 29.85
CA PRO A 3 -8.05 0.82 29.28
C PRO A 3 -8.18 2.09 28.43
N SER A 4 -7.37 3.10 28.74
CA SER A 4 -7.31 4.38 28.02
C SER A 4 -5.85 4.83 27.92
N ALA A 5 -5.57 5.77 27.01
CA ALA A 5 -4.24 6.36 26.89
C ALA A 5 -3.82 7.04 28.21
N GLN A 6 -4.76 7.74 28.86
CA GLN A 6 -4.53 8.40 30.14
C GLN A 6 -4.18 7.38 31.24
N SER A 7 -4.95 6.30 31.37
CA SER A 7 -4.67 5.27 32.39
C SER A 7 -3.35 4.54 32.15
N LEU A 8 -2.95 4.34 30.88
CA LEU A 8 -1.67 3.73 30.54
C LEU A 8 -0.49 4.65 30.89
N ALA A 9 -0.62 5.95 30.66
CA ALA A 9 0.39 6.94 31.02
C ALA A 9 0.61 6.99 32.54
N THR A 10 -0.46 6.99 33.33
CA THR A 10 -0.35 6.92 34.80
C THR A 10 0.37 5.65 35.26
N ILE A 11 0.02 4.49 34.69
CA ILE A 11 0.70 3.22 35.01
C ILE A 11 2.19 3.31 34.65
N PHE A 12 2.53 3.90 33.50
CA PHE A 12 3.91 4.04 33.06
C PHE A 12 4.75 4.92 34.00
N GLU A 13 4.18 6.02 34.49
CA GLU A 13 4.84 6.94 35.43
C GLU A 13 5.17 6.27 36.78
N ASP A 14 4.34 5.32 37.23
CA ASP A 14 4.53 4.60 38.48
C ASP A 14 5.51 3.40 38.37
N LEU A 15 5.90 3.01 37.14
CA LEU A 15 6.79 1.88 36.92
C LEU A 15 8.28 2.25 37.08
N PRO A 16 9.11 1.35 37.64
CA PRO A 16 10.57 1.48 37.56
C PRO A 16 11.07 1.51 36.11
N GLU A 17 12.20 2.15 35.86
CA GLU A 17 12.79 2.34 34.52
C GLU A 17 12.92 1.02 33.73
N LYS A 18 13.31 -0.08 34.40
CA LYS A 18 13.39 -1.40 33.78
C LYS A 18 12.04 -1.88 33.23
N ASP A 19 10.97 -1.67 33.97
CA ASP A 19 9.63 -2.14 33.60
C ASP A 19 9.00 -1.21 32.56
N GLN A 20 9.35 0.08 32.57
CA GLN A 20 9.01 1.02 31.50
C GLN A 20 9.59 0.58 30.15
N ILE A 21 10.86 0.16 30.12
CA ILE A 21 11.52 -0.37 28.91
C ILE A 21 10.78 -1.61 28.42
N THR A 22 10.49 -2.55 29.31
CA THR A 22 9.75 -3.77 28.95
C THR A 22 8.35 -3.47 28.41
N LEU A 23 7.64 -2.48 28.98
CA LEU A 23 6.33 -2.06 28.47
C LEU A 23 6.45 -1.51 27.03
N PHE A 24 7.48 -0.72 26.77
CA PHE A 24 7.76 -0.18 25.42
C PHE A 24 8.09 -1.28 24.41
N GLU A 25 8.96 -2.23 24.77
CA GLU A 25 9.29 -3.38 23.92
C GLU A 25 8.04 -4.18 23.58
N PHE A 26 7.17 -4.40 24.56
CA PHE A 26 5.91 -5.10 24.34
C PHE A 26 4.95 -4.30 23.46
N ALA A 27 4.85 -2.98 23.64
CA ALA A 27 4.03 -2.11 22.80
C ALA A 27 4.51 -2.11 21.34
N GLU A 28 5.82 -2.04 21.09
CA GLU A 28 6.41 -2.15 19.74
C GLU A 28 6.19 -3.55 19.16
N PHE A 29 6.29 -4.61 19.96
CA PHE A 29 5.93 -5.96 19.53
C PHE A 29 4.46 -6.05 19.09
N LEU A 30 3.53 -5.53 19.89
CA LEU A 30 2.11 -5.50 19.55
C LEU A 30 1.86 -4.68 18.27
N LYS A 31 2.52 -3.53 18.12
CA LYS A 31 2.46 -2.68 16.91
C LYS A 31 3.01 -3.38 15.67
N SER A 32 4.07 -4.19 15.81
CA SER A 32 4.65 -4.97 14.70
C SER A 32 3.72 -6.09 14.21
N ARG A 33 2.87 -6.61 15.12
CA ARG A 33 1.87 -7.64 14.82
C ARG A 33 0.50 -7.08 14.47
N ALA A 34 0.23 -5.84 14.87
CA ALA A 34 -0.97 -5.15 14.48
C ALA A 34 -0.91 -4.98 12.96
N PRO A 35 -2.01 -5.29 12.24
CA PRO A 35 -2.11 -4.84 10.86
C PRO A 35 -1.84 -3.34 10.87
N GLU A 36 -1.00 -2.84 9.93
CA GLU A 36 -0.72 -1.41 9.83
C GLU A 36 -2.04 -0.67 10.02
N PRO A 37 -2.12 0.30 10.97
CA PRO A 37 -3.36 1.03 11.20
C PRO A 37 -3.82 1.44 9.82
N ALA A 38 -5.09 1.14 9.50
CA ALA A 38 -5.67 1.49 8.24
C ALA A 38 -5.62 3.01 8.12
N SER A 39 -4.46 3.55 7.75
CA SER A 39 -4.29 4.82 7.09
C SER A 39 -5.28 4.69 5.97
N LYS A 40 -6.43 5.34 6.16
CA LYS A 40 -7.65 5.19 5.36
C LYS A 40 -7.20 4.89 3.96
N VAL A 41 -7.38 3.64 3.52
CA VAL A 41 -6.95 3.25 2.17
C VAL A 41 -7.71 4.23 1.30
N LYS A 42 -6.99 5.22 0.76
CA LYS A 42 -7.64 6.27 0.00
C LYS A 42 -8.15 5.58 -1.25
N ASP A 43 -9.44 5.73 -1.54
CA ASP A 43 -9.97 5.25 -2.80
C ASP A 43 -9.11 5.79 -3.96
N PRO A 44 -9.08 5.08 -5.10
CA PRO A 44 -8.35 5.56 -6.26
C PRO A 44 -8.78 6.99 -6.60
N LEU A 45 -7.83 7.84 -6.97
CA LEU A 45 -8.08 9.28 -7.15
C LEU A 45 -8.96 9.60 -8.39
N GLY A 46 -9.40 8.59 -9.13
CA GLY A 46 -10.27 8.73 -10.30
C GLY A 46 -9.61 9.44 -11.48
N ILE A 47 -8.29 9.35 -11.63
CA ILE A 47 -7.54 10.01 -12.70
C ILE A 47 -7.89 9.33 -14.05
N PRO A 48 -8.57 10.02 -14.97
CA PRO A 48 -9.04 9.42 -16.22
C PRO A 48 -7.87 9.12 -17.16
N ARG A 49 -8.07 8.12 -18.01
CA ARG A 49 -7.16 7.78 -19.11
C ARG A 49 -7.26 8.84 -20.23
N PRO A 50 -6.14 9.42 -20.70
CA PRO A 50 -6.12 10.28 -21.88
C PRO A 50 -6.42 9.52 -23.18
N GLU A 51 -6.89 10.22 -24.22
CA GLU A 51 -7.20 9.63 -25.54
C GLU A 51 -5.97 8.99 -26.20
N GLU A 52 -4.81 9.67 -26.14
CA GLU A 52 -3.53 9.13 -26.57
C GLU A 52 -2.59 8.99 -25.36
N GLU A 53 -2.14 7.78 -25.09
CA GLU A 53 -1.30 7.49 -23.93
C GLU A 53 -0.20 6.46 -24.29
N SER A 54 1.03 6.73 -23.85
CA SER A 54 2.12 5.77 -23.92
C SER A 54 2.15 4.89 -22.67
N VAL A 55 2.70 3.68 -22.77
CA VAL A 55 2.83 2.74 -21.64
C VAL A 55 3.51 3.40 -20.42
N VAL A 56 4.54 4.21 -20.65
CA VAL A 56 5.26 4.95 -19.58
C VAL A 56 4.36 6.00 -18.93
N ALA A 57 3.54 6.71 -19.72
CA ALA A 57 2.58 7.68 -19.20
C ALA A 57 1.49 6.98 -18.37
N ALA A 58 1.00 5.83 -18.83
CA ALA A 58 0.03 5.01 -18.10
C ALA A 58 0.58 4.55 -16.75
N ILE A 59 1.81 4.03 -16.69
CA ILE A 59 2.44 3.65 -15.41
C ILE A 59 2.51 4.84 -14.45
N LYS A 60 2.88 6.03 -14.95
CA LYS A 60 2.91 7.26 -14.12
C LYS A 60 1.51 7.66 -13.64
N ARG A 61 0.50 7.60 -14.51
CA ARG A 61 -0.90 7.89 -14.17
C ARG A 61 -1.42 6.91 -13.13
N LEU A 62 -1.25 5.60 -13.34
CA LEU A 62 -1.74 4.56 -12.43
C LEU A 62 -1.06 4.61 -11.07
N LYS A 63 0.25 4.88 -11.00
CA LYS A 63 0.94 5.12 -9.71
C LYS A 63 0.37 6.33 -8.95
N LYS A 64 -0.07 7.38 -9.65
CA LYS A 64 -0.74 8.53 -9.04
C LYS A 64 -2.18 8.21 -8.65
N ASN A 65 -2.88 7.42 -9.47
CA ASN A 65 -4.26 7.03 -9.21
C ASN A 65 -4.38 6.10 -8.00
N TYR A 66 -3.37 5.25 -7.78
CA TYR A 66 -3.31 4.26 -6.70
C TYR A 66 -2.15 4.51 -5.72
N PRO A 67 -2.14 5.62 -4.97
CA PRO A 67 -1.02 5.96 -4.07
C PRO A 67 -0.84 4.97 -2.91
N MET A 68 -1.88 4.21 -2.59
CA MET A 68 -1.93 3.16 -1.57
C MET A 68 -1.31 1.82 -2.01
N VAL A 69 -1.09 1.60 -3.31
CA VAL A 69 -0.47 0.38 -3.80
C VAL A 69 1.06 0.50 -3.68
N PRO A 70 1.75 -0.40 -2.97
CA PRO A 70 3.19 -0.29 -2.77
C PRO A 70 3.95 -0.35 -4.10
N GLN A 71 4.68 0.71 -4.45
CA GLN A 71 5.39 0.75 -5.73
C GLN A 71 6.45 -0.36 -5.86
N LYS A 72 7.02 -0.82 -4.75
CA LYS A 72 7.98 -1.94 -4.73
C LYS A 72 7.34 -3.26 -5.17
N SER A 73 6.05 -3.48 -4.88
CA SER A 73 5.31 -4.69 -5.30
C SER A 73 4.79 -4.62 -6.73
N MET A 74 5.17 -3.59 -7.49
CA MET A 74 4.79 -3.39 -8.89
C MET A 74 6.00 -3.46 -9.82
N LEU A 75 7.23 -3.42 -9.31
CA LEU A 75 8.45 -3.31 -10.13
C LEU A 75 8.71 -4.58 -10.96
N ASN A 76 8.41 -5.75 -10.42
CA ASN A 76 8.63 -7.02 -11.12
C ASN A 76 7.59 -7.18 -12.25
N GLU A 77 6.32 -6.94 -11.94
CA GLU A 77 5.19 -7.10 -12.86
C GLU A 77 5.22 -6.03 -13.97
N THR A 78 5.54 -4.78 -13.64
CA THR A 78 5.68 -3.72 -14.66
C THR A 78 6.87 -3.96 -15.61
N SER A 79 7.93 -4.60 -15.13
CA SER A 79 9.08 -4.99 -15.97
C SER A 79 8.69 -6.11 -16.94
N GLU A 80 7.87 -7.06 -16.49
CA GLU A 80 7.34 -8.14 -17.34
C GLU A 80 6.43 -7.61 -18.45
N PHE A 81 5.56 -6.64 -18.15
CA PHE A 81 4.74 -5.97 -19.17
C PHE A 81 5.56 -5.21 -20.21
N MET A 82 6.65 -4.54 -19.80
CA MET A 82 7.57 -3.88 -20.72
C MET A 82 8.28 -4.89 -21.64
N MET A 83 8.69 -6.05 -21.11
CA MET A 83 9.27 -7.12 -21.94
C MET A 83 8.24 -7.71 -22.92
N GLN A 84 7.00 -7.93 -22.50
CA GLN A 84 5.94 -8.42 -23.38
C GLN A 84 5.61 -7.41 -24.50
N HIS A 85 5.58 -6.11 -24.20
CA HIS A 85 5.41 -5.06 -25.22
C HIS A 85 6.53 -5.11 -26.26
N MET A 86 7.79 -5.25 -25.82
CA MET A 86 8.96 -5.24 -26.69
C MET A 86 9.14 -6.55 -27.48
N MET A 87 8.79 -7.71 -26.91
CA MET A 87 9.03 -9.01 -27.54
C MET A 87 7.83 -9.54 -28.35
N GLN A 88 6.60 -9.22 -27.95
CA GLN A 88 5.39 -9.76 -28.59
C GLN A 88 4.71 -8.77 -29.54
N GLY A 89 5.20 -7.53 -29.63
CA GLY A 89 4.63 -6.50 -30.51
C GLY A 89 3.21 -6.07 -30.10
N LYS A 90 2.82 -6.29 -28.84
CA LYS A 90 1.51 -5.84 -28.31
C LYS A 90 1.38 -4.32 -28.46
N SER A 91 0.21 -3.86 -28.89
CA SER A 91 -0.07 -2.43 -28.99
C SER A 91 0.04 -1.75 -27.62
N ALA A 92 0.40 -0.47 -27.59
CA ALA A 92 0.43 0.29 -26.34
C ALA A 92 -0.95 0.26 -25.63
N HIS A 93 -2.03 0.26 -26.40
CA HIS A 93 -3.40 0.19 -25.89
C HIS A 93 -3.65 -1.08 -25.07
N ASP A 94 -3.24 -2.24 -25.58
CA ASP A 94 -3.47 -3.52 -24.91
C ASP A 94 -2.63 -3.65 -23.64
N VAL A 95 -1.37 -3.19 -23.70
CA VAL A 95 -0.49 -3.17 -22.52
C VAL A 95 -1.05 -2.25 -21.43
N ILE A 96 -1.66 -1.12 -21.79
CA ILE A 96 -2.29 -0.21 -20.83
C ILE A 96 -3.51 -0.87 -20.17
N ASN A 97 -4.33 -1.60 -20.92
CA ASN A 97 -5.46 -2.34 -20.35
C ASN A 97 -5.00 -3.39 -19.33
N ASP A 98 -3.96 -4.16 -19.68
CA ASP A 98 -3.39 -5.17 -18.78
C ASP A 98 -2.83 -4.51 -17.50
N LEU A 99 -2.19 -3.33 -17.63
CA LEU A 99 -1.72 -2.55 -16.48
C LEU A 99 -2.87 -2.05 -15.60
N GLU A 100 -3.98 -1.60 -16.19
CA GLU A 100 -5.16 -1.14 -15.43
C GLU A 100 -5.76 -2.27 -14.58
N ILE A 101 -5.87 -3.48 -15.15
CA ILE A 101 -6.31 -4.69 -14.45
C ILE A 101 -5.36 -5.02 -13.29
N LEU A 102 -4.04 -5.03 -13.54
CA LEU A 102 -3.04 -5.31 -12.51
C LEU A 102 -3.16 -4.33 -11.33
N PHE A 103 -3.29 -3.02 -11.59
CA PHE A 103 -3.41 -2.02 -10.53
C PHE A 103 -4.72 -2.18 -9.74
N GLU A 104 -5.83 -2.52 -10.40
CA GLU A 104 -7.10 -2.79 -9.74
C GLU A 104 -7.04 -4.04 -8.85
N GLU A 105 -6.43 -5.13 -9.34
CA GLU A 105 -6.24 -6.36 -8.57
C GLU A 105 -5.36 -6.15 -7.34
N LYS A 106 -4.26 -5.40 -7.50
CA LYS A 106 -3.37 -5.06 -6.38
C LYS A 106 -4.07 -4.17 -5.37
N PHE A 107 -4.89 -3.23 -5.82
CA PHE A 107 -5.74 -2.44 -4.93
C PHE A 107 -6.73 -3.33 -4.17
N LYS A 108 -7.45 -4.21 -4.86
CA LYS A 108 -8.37 -5.19 -4.24
C LYS A 108 -7.65 -6.10 -3.25
N SER A 109 -6.41 -6.50 -3.52
CA SER A 109 -5.60 -7.26 -2.57
C SER A 109 -5.25 -6.41 -1.34
N VAL A 110 -4.83 -5.16 -1.51
CA VAL A 110 -4.52 -4.25 -0.39
C VAL A 110 -5.77 -3.94 0.46
N VAL A 111 -6.96 -3.88 -0.15
CA VAL A 111 -8.24 -3.67 0.54
C VAL A 111 -8.78 -4.97 1.15
N GLY A 112 -8.70 -6.08 0.44
CA GLY A 112 -9.23 -7.40 0.85
C GLY A 112 -8.37 -8.12 1.88
N ASN A 113 -7.06 -7.85 1.92
CA ASN A 113 -6.17 -8.28 3.01
C ASN A 113 -6.37 -7.45 4.30
N LYS A 114 -7.30 -6.49 4.26
CA LYS A 114 -7.74 -5.62 5.38
C LYS A 114 -9.18 -5.93 5.84
N ALA A 115 -9.86 -6.94 5.28
CA ALA A 115 -11.20 -7.38 5.67
C ALA A 115 -11.16 -8.50 6.72
#